data_AF-A0A9D9ZHK9-F1
#
_entry.id   AF-A0A9D9ZHK9-F1
#
_cell.length_a   1.000
_cell.length_b   1.000
_cell.length_c   1.000
_cell.angle_alpha   90.00
_cell.angle_beta   90.00
_cell.angle_gamma   90.00
#
_symmetry.space_group_name_H-M   'P 1'
#
loop_
_entity.id
_entity.type
_entity.pdbx_description
1 polymer ?
#
loop_
_entity_poly.entity_id
_entity_poly.type
_entity_poly.pdbx_seq_one_letter_code
_entity_poly.pdbx_strand_id
1 'polypeptide(L)'
;MKKNIMSAAVAASLLGASAANAVFVNSEGHGQALIYPYYTVEGGHDTYINLVNTTNETKAVKVRFVEAMNSQEVLDFNLYLSPQDHWSAVVFADGEGASIRTADTSCTVPNTLAAAAEGTPGATVPFRNFTYQTDAAPFTGVDRTREGYVEVIEMGVLEAAVDQAAALHANGVPGDCSVLVGNWRAGGKWTADRNDGLGVPTGGLYGYGVLINVNEGTNATYDAVALDDFVSSLDLAAVPIHFAPGTVDPGLVDATPVAQVLDSTTGLGVVTSSFTDGIDAVSAVIMHSAIMNDYVLEPTIAAGTDWVVTFPTKKNYVNGVPTALEPFTEIWDGDTATACEAMGITYYDREERTLSPDPLDFSPAPPGPAAFALCHEANVLTFNESDVLAPSSRVKQNLAVDYDNGWLELGFTGVGRTLTSDEGDVYNGLPTVGFAVQKYVNGTLDNGVLSNYAGVVQHKNRRLITSGP
;
A
#
# COMPACT_ATOMS: atom_id res chain seq x y z
N MET A 1 45.62 4.08 -20.51
CA MET A 1 45.14 4.63 -19.23
C MET A 1 44.03 5.65 -19.51
N LYS A 2 42.76 5.25 -19.39
CA LYS A 2 41.63 6.18 -19.28
C LYS A 2 40.96 5.83 -17.95
N LYS A 3 41.03 6.75 -16.98
CA LYS A 3 40.49 6.58 -15.63
C LYS A 3 39.05 7.08 -15.61
N ASN A 4 38.21 6.27 -14.95
CA ASN A 4 36.80 6.43 -14.71
C ASN A 4 36.47 7.78 -14.04
N ILE A 5 35.50 8.49 -14.60
CA ILE A 5 34.78 9.59 -13.95
C ILE A 5 33.30 9.21 -14.04
N MET A 6 32.77 8.56 -12.99
CA MET A 6 31.34 8.48 -12.63
C MET A 6 31.23 7.58 -11.38
N SER A 7 31.47 8.11 -10.18
CA SER A 7 31.13 7.49 -8.88
C SER A 7 31.29 8.43 -7.67
N ALA A 8 31.22 9.77 -7.85
CA ALA A 8 31.54 10.72 -6.77
C ALA A 8 30.39 11.68 -6.39
N ALA A 9 29.19 11.53 -6.96
CA ALA A 9 28.06 12.43 -6.68
C ALA A 9 26.96 11.83 -5.78
N VAL A 10 26.96 10.51 -5.53
CA VAL A 10 25.95 9.85 -4.66
C VAL A 10 26.41 9.73 -3.21
N ALA A 11 27.72 9.86 -2.95
CA ALA A 11 28.28 9.67 -1.60
C ALA A 11 28.35 10.96 -0.74
N ALA A 12 28.02 12.13 -1.30
CA ALA A 12 28.21 13.42 -0.61
C ALA A 12 26.90 14.06 -0.10
N SER A 13 25.72 13.55 -0.48
CA SER A 13 24.42 13.99 0.07
C SER A 13 23.96 13.19 1.31
N LEU A 14 24.57 12.04 1.59
CA LEU A 14 24.25 11.20 2.75
C LEU A 14 25.00 11.58 4.04
N LEU A 15 25.89 12.58 4.01
CA LEU A 15 26.70 12.98 5.17
C LEU A 15 26.23 14.31 5.81
N GLY A 16 25.06 14.82 5.42
CA GLY A 16 24.54 16.12 5.87
C GLY A 16 23.09 16.15 6.35
N ALA A 17 22.33 15.05 6.25
CA ALA A 17 21.09 14.92 7.00
C ALA A 17 21.50 14.57 8.44
N SER A 18 21.56 15.59 9.31
CA SER A 18 21.39 15.33 10.74
C SER A 18 20.16 14.44 10.88
N ALA A 19 20.26 13.33 11.61
CA ALA A 19 19.14 12.42 11.87
C ALA A 19 17.91 13.24 12.31
N ALA A 20 17.02 13.50 11.36
CA ALA A 20 15.76 14.17 11.63
C ALA A 20 14.81 13.06 12.08
N ASN A 21 14.08 13.31 13.17
CA ASN A 21 12.99 12.44 13.62
C ASN A 21 11.85 12.51 12.60
N ALA A 22 12.03 11.94 11.41
CA ALA A 22 11.18 12.24 10.26
C ALA A 22 10.92 10.99 9.43
N VAL A 23 9.64 10.75 9.15
CA VAL A 23 9.19 9.65 8.29
C VAL A 23 9.76 9.85 6.89
N PHE A 24 10.22 8.77 6.25
CA PHE A 24 10.61 8.79 4.84
C PHE A 24 10.35 7.45 4.14
N VAL A 25 10.24 7.48 2.82
CA VAL A 25 10.21 6.25 2.01
C VAL A 25 11.63 5.70 1.89
N ASN A 26 11.90 4.55 2.48
CA ASN A 26 13.23 3.92 2.46
C ASN A 26 13.45 3.17 1.14
N SER A 27 14.39 3.66 0.33
CA SER A 27 14.72 3.07 -0.98
C SER A 27 15.41 1.71 -0.89
N GLU A 28 15.90 1.31 0.28
CA GLU A 28 16.45 -0.03 0.54
C GLU A 28 15.35 -1.05 0.92
N GLY A 29 14.08 -0.63 0.96
CA GLY A 29 12.91 -1.50 1.01
C GLY A 29 12.56 -2.06 2.38
N HIS A 30 13.13 -1.52 3.46
CA HIS A 30 12.78 -1.89 4.83
C HIS A 30 12.38 -0.68 5.68
N GLY A 31 11.58 -0.90 6.72
CA GLY A 31 11.10 0.18 7.57
C GLY A 31 10.25 -0.33 8.73
N GLN A 32 9.51 0.58 9.35
CA GLN A 32 8.59 0.31 10.45
C GLN A 32 7.14 0.16 9.96
N ALA A 33 6.75 0.84 8.88
CA ALA A 33 5.43 0.68 8.26
C ALA A 33 5.56 0.28 6.79
N LEU A 34 4.78 -0.69 6.33
CA LEU A 34 4.77 -1.18 4.96
C LEU A 34 3.37 -1.05 4.36
N ILE A 35 3.30 -0.51 3.14
CA ILE A 35 2.06 -0.40 2.36
C ILE A 35 2.17 -1.31 1.14
N TYR A 36 1.39 -2.39 1.12
CA TYR A 36 1.27 -3.28 -0.04
C TYR A 36 0.19 -2.71 -0.93
N PRO A 37 0.49 -2.18 -2.12
CA PRO A 37 -0.45 -1.32 -2.83
C PRO A 37 -1.76 -1.99 -3.24
N TYR A 38 -1.79 -3.32 -3.39
CA TYR A 38 -3.00 -4.02 -3.83
C TYR A 38 -3.02 -5.50 -3.52
N TYR A 39 -4.16 -6.04 -3.10
CA TYR A 39 -4.50 -7.46 -3.18
C TYR A 39 -5.77 -7.62 -4.01
N THR A 40 -5.90 -8.76 -4.68
CA THR A 40 -7.12 -9.17 -5.37
C THR A 40 -7.35 -10.66 -5.27
N VAL A 41 -8.63 -11.06 -5.22
CA VAL A 41 -9.08 -12.43 -5.41
C VAL A 41 -10.06 -12.57 -6.58
N GLU A 42 -10.13 -11.54 -7.42
CA GLU A 42 -10.98 -11.54 -8.61
C GLU A 42 -10.35 -12.34 -9.76
N GLY A 43 -11.17 -12.81 -10.70
CA GLY A 43 -10.67 -13.52 -11.90
C GLY A 43 -9.88 -14.81 -11.64
N GLY A 44 -9.99 -15.41 -10.45
CA GLY A 44 -9.22 -16.60 -10.06
C GLY A 44 -7.80 -16.28 -9.58
N HIS A 45 -7.52 -15.02 -9.24
CA HIS A 45 -6.31 -14.65 -8.52
C HIS A 45 -6.39 -15.09 -7.05
N ASP A 46 -5.24 -15.46 -6.51
CA ASP A 46 -4.95 -15.41 -5.08
C ASP A 46 -3.85 -14.36 -4.86
N THR A 47 -3.81 -13.74 -3.68
CA THR A 47 -2.73 -12.83 -3.31
C THR A 47 -1.93 -13.40 -2.14
N TYR A 48 -0.64 -13.63 -2.36
CA TYR A 48 0.28 -14.04 -1.31
C TYR A 48 0.95 -12.81 -0.72
N ILE A 49 1.02 -12.74 0.61
CA ILE A 49 1.67 -11.66 1.36
C ILE A 49 2.85 -12.26 2.11
N ASN A 50 4.01 -11.60 2.02
CA ASN A 50 5.24 -12.01 2.69
C ASN A 50 5.79 -10.85 3.51
N LEU A 51 6.16 -11.12 4.75
CA LEU A 51 6.73 -10.17 5.69
C LEU A 51 7.95 -10.79 6.37
N VAL A 52 9.05 -10.05 6.45
CA VAL A 52 10.29 -10.53 7.07
C VAL A 52 10.76 -9.52 8.10
N ASN A 53 11.11 -10.03 9.28
CA ASN A 53 11.90 -9.30 10.26
C ASN A 53 13.38 -9.60 10.01
N THR A 54 14.17 -8.59 9.63
CA THR A 54 15.61 -8.78 9.38
C THR A 54 16.49 -8.60 10.61
N THR A 55 15.93 -8.15 11.72
CA THR A 55 16.70 -7.79 12.92
C THR A 55 16.82 -8.97 13.88
N ASN A 56 17.66 -8.81 14.90
CA ASN A 56 17.81 -9.77 16.00
C ASN A 56 16.79 -9.54 17.13
N GLU A 57 15.78 -8.70 16.90
CA GLU A 57 14.78 -8.32 17.90
C GLU A 57 13.46 -9.06 17.66
N THR A 58 12.63 -9.17 18.69
CA THR A 58 11.26 -9.70 18.55
C THR A 58 10.30 -8.53 18.33
N LYS A 59 9.56 -8.54 17.22
CA LYS A 59 8.72 -7.42 16.78
C LYS A 59 7.24 -7.70 17.07
N ALA A 60 6.55 -6.74 17.67
CA ALA A 60 5.08 -6.69 17.65
C ALA A 60 4.63 -5.92 16.42
N VAL A 61 3.76 -6.50 15.61
CA VAL A 61 3.37 -5.96 14.30
C VAL A 61 1.85 -6.00 14.16
N LYS A 62 1.24 -4.91 13.71
CA LYS A 62 -0.15 -4.88 13.26
C LYS A 62 -0.18 -5.27 11.79
N VAL A 63 -1.00 -6.26 11.42
CA VAL A 63 -1.30 -6.58 10.03
C VAL A 63 -2.77 -6.26 9.78
N ARG A 64 -3.04 -5.38 8.82
CA ARG A 64 -4.39 -4.93 8.47
C ARG A 64 -4.65 -5.09 6.97
N PHE A 65 -5.79 -5.69 6.66
CA PHE A 65 -6.38 -5.71 5.34
C PHE A 65 -7.50 -4.68 5.27
N VAL A 66 -7.46 -3.84 4.25
CA VAL A 66 -8.49 -2.83 3.99
C VAL A 66 -9.07 -3.03 2.60
N GLU A 67 -10.36 -2.78 2.42
CA GLU A 67 -11.01 -2.86 1.11
C GLU A 67 -10.72 -1.63 0.24
N ALA A 68 -10.85 -1.81 -1.07
CA ALA A 68 -10.38 -0.84 -2.06
C ALA A 68 -11.20 0.46 -2.17
N MET A 69 -12.47 0.49 -1.75
CA MET A 69 -13.38 1.60 -2.06
C MET A 69 -13.28 2.80 -1.12
N ASN A 70 -13.19 2.56 0.20
CA ASN A 70 -13.07 3.61 1.23
C ASN A 70 -12.05 3.28 2.36
N SER A 71 -11.01 2.48 2.06
CA SER A 71 -10.02 1.95 3.02
C SER A 71 -10.65 1.44 4.33
N GLN A 72 -11.77 0.73 4.22
CA GLN A 72 -12.44 0.20 5.39
C GLN A 72 -11.80 -1.12 5.81
N GLU A 73 -11.48 -1.26 7.10
CA GLU A 73 -10.81 -2.46 7.60
C GLU A 73 -11.74 -3.67 7.46
N VAL A 74 -11.22 -4.74 6.84
CA VAL A 74 -11.95 -6.00 6.62
C VAL A 74 -11.43 -7.13 7.51
N LEU A 75 -10.17 -7.03 7.95
CA LEU A 75 -9.54 -7.91 8.91
C LEU A 75 -8.27 -7.27 9.48
N ASP A 76 -8.04 -7.41 10.78
CA ASP A 76 -6.77 -7.13 11.43
C ASP A 76 -6.37 -8.22 12.43
N PHE A 77 -5.08 -8.27 12.75
CA PHE A 77 -4.55 -9.01 13.88
C PHE A 77 -3.18 -8.47 14.28
N ASN A 78 -2.76 -8.80 15.51
CA ASN A 78 -1.39 -8.59 15.94
C ASN A 78 -0.56 -9.83 15.60
N LEU A 79 0.61 -9.64 15.03
CA LEU A 79 1.60 -10.64 14.68
C LEU A 79 2.87 -10.39 15.49
N TYR A 80 3.43 -11.43 16.08
CA TYR A 80 4.68 -11.35 16.84
C TYR A 80 5.75 -12.15 16.12
N LEU A 81 6.68 -11.43 15.50
CA LEU A 81 7.79 -12.01 14.75
C LEU A 81 9.00 -12.16 15.64
N SER A 82 9.52 -13.38 15.72
CA SER A 82 10.77 -13.64 16.41
C SER A 82 11.97 -13.03 15.65
N PRO A 83 13.19 -13.05 16.21
CA PRO A 83 14.38 -12.60 15.50
C PRO A 83 14.55 -13.33 14.16
N GLN A 84 14.81 -12.61 13.08
CA GLN A 84 15.07 -13.16 11.72
C GLN A 84 13.91 -13.99 11.13
N ASP A 85 12.70 -13.77 11.61
CA ASP A 85 11.52 -14.53 11.25
C ASP A 85 10.91 -14.11 9.90
N HIS A 86 10.24 -15.04 9.24
CA HIS A 86 9.47 -14.80 8.02
C HIS A 86 8.05 -15.27 8.25
N TRP A 87 7.09 -14.44 7.91
CA TRP A 87 5.68 -14.78 7.91
C TRP A 87 5.11 -14.64 6.51
N SER A 88 4.27 -15.61 6.14
CA SER A 88 3.55 -15.55 4.87
C SER A 88 2.10 -15.98 5.02
N ALA A 89 1.22 -15.43 4.19
CA ALA A 89 -0.19 -15.81 4.12
C ALA A 89 -0.72 -15.70 2.70
N VAL A 90 -1.87 -16.33 2.45
CA VAL A 90 -2.61 -16.20 1.19
C VAL A 90 -4.00 -15.68 1.46
N VAL A 91 -4.39 -14.66 0.70
CA VAL A 91 -5.76 -14.16 0.56
C VAL A 91 -6.35 -14.79 -0.69
N PHE A 92 -7.52 -15.41 -0.56
CA PHE A 92 -8.17 -16.15 -1.63
C PHE A 92 -9.69 -15.95 -1.59
N ALA A 93 -10.36 -16.19 -2.71
CA ALA A 93 -11.80 -16.07 -2.81
C ALA A 93 -12.52 -17.13 -1.94
N ASP A 94 -13.50 -16.70 -1.15
CA ASP A 94 -14.33 -17.58 -0.31
C ASP A 94 -15.79 -17.14 -0.35
N GLY A 95 -16.59 -17.87 -1.13
CA GLY A 95 -17.96 -17.46 -1.46
C GLY A 95 -17.99 -16.10 -2.16
N GLU A 96 -18.82 -15.19 -1.67
CA GLU A 96 -18.93 -13.83 -2.22
C GLU A 96 -17.79 -12.91 -1.78
N GLY A 97 -17.08 -13.22 -0.69
CA GLY A 97 -15.99 -12.41 -0.15
C GLY A 97 -14.61 -13.03 -0.33
N ALA A 98 -13.68 -12.60 0.51
CA ALA A 98 -12.33 -13.15 0.62
C ALA A 98 -12.06 -13.72 2.03
N SER A 99 -11.09 -14.63 2.09
CA SER A 99 -10.57 -15.23 3.32
C SER A 99 -9.05 -15.25 3.30
N ILE A 100 -8.45 -15.29 4.49
CA ILE A 100 -7.01 -15.49 4.66
C ILE A 100 -6.74 -16.84 5.33
N ARG A 101 -5.59 -17.42 4.98
CA ARG A 101 -4.94 -18.50 5.76
C ARG A 101 -3.43 -18.36 5.69
N THR A 102 -2.76 -18.95 6.67
CA THR A 102 -1.30 -19.08 6.71
C THR A 102 -0.92 -20.50 7.07
N ALA A 103 0.23 -20.97 6.55
CA ALA A 103 0.89 -22.19 7.03
C ALA A 103 2.07 -21.88 7.97
N ASP A 104 2.23 -20.60 8.31
CA ASP A 104 3.25 -20.08 9.19
C ASP A 104 2.84 -20.21 10.66
N THR A 105 3.81 -20.49 11.52
CA THR A 105 3.59 -20.76 12.95
C THR A 105 3.74 -19.53 13.84
N SER A 106 4.21 -18.39 13.31
CA SER A 106 4.42 -17.16 14.08
C SER A 106 3.16 -16.79 14.86
N CYS A 107 3.35 -16.35 16.11
CA CYS A 107 2.21 -16.08 17.00
C CYS A 107 1.35 -14.95 16.46
N THR A 108 0.05 -15.20 16.33
CA THR A 108 -0.95 -14.16 16.07
C THR A 108 -1.81 -13.94 17.30
N VAL A 109 -2.36 -12.73 17.46
CA VAL A 109 -3.43 -12.47 18.43
C VAL A 109 -4.58 -11.83 17.66
N PRO A 110 -5.75 -12.51 17.59
CA PRO A 110 -6.03 -13.85 18.10
C PRO A 110 -5.20 -14.97 17.43
N ASN A 111 -4.84 -16.03 18.16
CA ASN A 111 -3.96 -17.12 17.69
C ASN A 111 -4.66 -18.22 16.88
N THR A 112 -5.80 -17.91 16.26
CA THR A 112 -6.53 -18.88 15.43
C THR A 112 -5.95 -19.00 14.04
N LEU A 113 -5.31 -17.93 13.54
CA LEU A 113 -4.74 -17.88 12.20
C LEU A 113 -3.43 -18.69 12.10
N ALA A 114 -2.55 -18.57 13.09
CA ALA A 114 -1.27 -19.28 13.14
C ALA A 114 -1.43 -20.80 12.98
N ALA A 115 -0.54 -21.39 12.19
CA ALA A 115 -0.45 -22.84 12.03
C ALA A 115 0.03 -23.50 13.33
N ALA A 116 -0.43 -24.73 13.59
CA ALA A 116 0.05 -25.54 14.71
C ALA A 116 1.44 -26.16 14.46
N ALA A 117 1.83 -26.28 13.18
CA ALA A 117 3.11 -26.79 12.74
C ALA A 117 3.39 -26.32 11.30
N GLU A 118 4.68 -26.17 10.96
CA GLU A 118 5.13 -25.78 9.62
C GLU A 118 4.51 -26.67 8.53
N GLY A 119 4.06 -26.05 7.45
CA GLY A 119 3.51 -26.74 6.27
C GLY A 119 2.07 -27.27 6.44
N THR A 120 1.44 -27.07 7.59
CA THR A 120 0.01 -27.34 7.79
C THR A 120 -0.74 -26.02 7.91
N PRO A 121 -1.69 -25.70 7.01
CA PRO A 121 -2.45 -24.46 7.13
C PRO A 121 -3.18 -24.35 8.46
N GLY A 122 -3.11 -23.19 9.10
CA GLY A 122 -3.93 -22.79 10.24
C GLY A 122 -5.40 -22.59 9.84
N ALA A 123 -6.17 -21.89 10.68
CA ALA A 123 -7.58 -21.65 10.38
C ALA A 123 -7.76 -20.75 9.15
N THR A 124 -8.81 -21.01 8.38
CA THR A 124 -9.32 -20.05 7.41
C THR A 124 -10.13 -18.99 8.16
N VAL A 125 -9.77 -17.72 7.97
CA VAL A 125 -10.43 -16.59 8.62
C VAL A 125 -11.08 -15.72 7.54
N PRO A 126 -12.43 -15.60 7.52
CA PRO A 126 -13.12 -14.77 6.54
C PRO A 126 -12.99 -13.28 6.85
N PHE A 127 -12.88 -12.48 5.79
CA PHE A 127 -12.98 -11.03 5.86
C PHE A 127 -14.42 -10.60 6.16
N ARG A 128 -14.57 -9.39 6.71
CA ARG A 128 -15.85 -8.90 7.25
C ARG A 128 -16.20 -7.53 6.70
N ASN A 129 -17.48 -7.18 6.78
CA ASN A 129 -18.03 -5.95 6.22
C ASN A 129 -18.53 -4.95 7.26
N PHE A 130 -18.17 -5.11 8.54
CA PHE A 130 -18.77 -4.34 9.64
C PHE A 130 -18.44 -2.84 9.60
N THR A 131 -17.29 -2.48 9.04
CA THR A 131 -16.76 -1.11 9.03
C THR A 131 -17.40 -0.20 7.97
N TYR A 132 -18.17 -0.76 7.05
CA TYR A 132 -18.85 -0.02 5.98
C TYR A 132 -20.36 -0.34 5.88
N GLN A 133 -20.97 -0.76 6.99
CA GLN A 133 -22.43 -0.96 7.05
C GLN A 133 -23.24 0.35 7.03
N THR A 134 -22.56 1.50 7.13
CA THR A 134 -23.19 2.82 7.07
C THR A 134 -23.39 3.33 5.64
N ASP A 135 -22.73 2.74 4.65
CA ASP A 135 -22.96 3.04 3.24
C ASP A 135 -24.34 2.50 2.79
N ALA A 136 -24.91 3.07 1.73
CA ALA A 136 -26.19 2.62 1.21
C ALA A 136 -26.05 1.31 0.43
N ALA A 137 -27.10 0.50 0.40
CA ALA A 137 -27.16 -0.64 -0.51
C ALA A 137 -27.05 -0.15 -1.98
N PRO A 138 -26.32 -0.87 -2.85
CA PRO A 138 -25.75 -2.20 -2.66
C PRO A 138 -24.31 -2.24 -2.08
N PHE A 139 -23.75 -1.13 -1.60
CA PHE A 139 -22.32 -1.00 -1.27
C PHE A 139 -21.90 -1.56 0.10
N THR A 140 -22.75 -2.37 0.74
CA THR A 140 -22.49 -2.97 2.06
C THR A 140 -22.10 -4.46 2.00
N GLY A 141 -22.00 -5.01 0.79
CA GLY A 141 -21.74 -6.43 0.54
C GLY A 141 -20.31 -6.87 0.87
N VAL A 142 -20.15 -8.16 1.19
CA VAL A 142 -18.84 -8.77 1.45
C VAL A 142 -17.97 -8.89 0.20
N ASP A 143 -18.53 -8.66 -1.00
CA ASP A 143 -17.80 -8.62 -2.26
C ASP A 143 -16.76 -7.49 -2.32
N ARG A 144 -16.95 -6.40 -1.56
CA ARG A 144 -15.91 -5.35 -1.38
C ARG A 144 -14.61 -5.89 -0.81
N THR A 145 -14.67 -6.97 -0.03
CA THR A 145 -13.48 -7.58 0.59
C THR A 145 -12.57 -8.31 -0.40
N ARG A 146 -12.98 -8.44 -1.67
CA ARG A 146 -12.23 -9.18 -2.69
C ARG A 146 -11.04 -8.40 -3.26
N GLU A 147 -11.01 -7.09 -3.08
CA GLU A 147 -9.97 -6.20 -3.58
C GLU A 147 -9.65 -5.13 -2.54
N GLY A 148 -8.40 -4.73 -2.45
CA GLY A 148 -7.98 -3.75 -1.46
C GLY A 148 -6.48 -3.63 -1.38
N TYR A 149 -5.97 -3.19 -0.24
CA TYR A 149 -4.52 -3.10 0.02
C TYR A 149 -4.20 -3.54 1.45
N VAL A 150 -2.92 -3.67 1.78
CA VAL A 150 -2.48 -4.16 3.11
C VAL A 150 -1.57 -3.13 3.76
N GLU A 151 -1.83 -2.87 5.05
CA GLU A 151 -0.98 -2.06 5.92
C GLU A 151 -0.33 -2.98 6.95
N VAL A 152 0.98 -2.85 7.11
CA VAL A 152 1.74 -3.54 8.16
C VAL A 152 2.49 -2.48 8.96
N ILE A 153 2.28 -2.42 10.28
CA ILE A 153 2.88 -1.41 11.15
C ILE A 153 3.58 -2.10 12.32
N GLU A 154 4.89 -1.90 12.46
CA GLU A 154 5.63 -2.25 13.66
C GLU A 154 5.14 -1.42 14.83
N MET A 155 4.61 -2.10 15.84
CA MET A 155 4.04 -1.47 17.02
C MET A 155 5.06 -1.28 18.15
N GLY A 156 6.12 -2.09 18.16
CA GLY A 156 7.20 -2.02 19.12
C GLY A 156 8.06 -3.27 19.13
N VAL A 157 9.13 -3.20 19.92
CA VAL A 157 10.05 -4.31 20.17
C VAL A 157 9.71 -4.95 21.52
N LEU A 158 9.52 -6.26 21.57
CA LEU A 158 9.31 -6.97 22.84
C LEU A 158 10.62 -6.95 23.65
N GLU A 159 10.58 -6.46 24.89
CA GLU A 159 11.74 -6.41 25.81
C GLU A 159 11.59 -7.36 27.01
N ALA A 160 10.35 -7.70 27.37
CA ALA A 160 10.11 -8.67 28.43
C ALA A 160 10.52 -10.09 27.99
N ALA A 161 11.48 -10.68 28.71
CA ALA A 161 12.04 -11.99 28.38
C ALA A 161 10.99 -13.12 28.25
N VAL A 162 9.89 -13.04 29.00
CA VAL A 162 8.79 -14.02 28.92
C VAL A 162 8.03 -13.94 27.59
N ASP A 163 7.83 -12.74 27.06
CA ASP A 163 7.11 -12.54 25.79
C ASP A 163 8.02 -12.84 24.60
N GLN A 164 9.30 -12.46 24.69
CA GLN A 164 10.31 -12.86 23.71
C GLN A 164 10.40 -14.39 23.60
N ALA A 165 10.48 -15.09 24.73
CA ALA A 165 10.52 -16.55 24.76
C ALA A 165 9.24 -17.19 24.22
N ALA A 166 8.07 -16.54 24.41
CA ALA A 166 6.81 -17.02 23.88
C ALA A 166 6.73 -16.96 22.35
N ALA A 167 7.29 -15.90 21.73
CA ALA A 167 7.32 -15.73 20.27
C ALA A 167 8.48 -16.50 19.60
N LEU A 168 9.59 -16.73 20.31
CA LEU A 168 10.79 -17.34 19.75
C LEU A 168 10.53 -18.77 19.25
N HIS A 169 10.90 -19.02 17.99
CA HIS A 169 10.80 -20.34 17.39
C HIS A 169 11.86 -21.32 17.94
N ALA A 170 11.41 -22.51 18.30
CA ALA A 170 12.25 -23.66 18.62
C ALA A 170 11.75 -24.89 17.85
N ASN A 171 12.58 -25.42 16.94
CA ASN A 171 12.20 -26.52 16.04
C ASN A 171 10.95 -26.21 15.18
N GLY A 172 10.85 -24.99 14.66
CA GLY A 172 9.78 -24.59 13.72
C GLY A 172 8.43 -24.27 14.36
N VAL A 173 8.36 -24.06 15.67
CA VAL A 173 7.16 -23.59 16.39
C VAL A 173 7.55 -22.56 17.47
N PRO A 174 6.73 -21.52 17.74
CA PRO A 174 6.98 -20.60 18.84
C PRO A 174 6.90 -21.28 20.21
N GLY A 175 7.55 -20.69 21.21
CA GLY A 175 7.58 -21.21 22.58
C GLY A 175 6.21 -21.41 23.21
N ASP A 176 5.37 -20.37 23.24
CA ASP A 176 3.99 -20.43 23.75
C ASP A 176 3.16 -19.18 23.39
N CYS A 177 2.49 -19.19 22.23
CA CYS A 177 1.63 -18.08 21.82
C CYS A 177 0.47 -17.79 22.79
N SER A 178 0.12 -18.72 23.68
CA SER A 178 -0.95 -18.49 24.66
C SER A 178 -0.56 -17.45 25.71
N VAL A 179 0.74 -17.22 25.94
CA VAL A 179 1.24 -16.12 26.79
C VAL A 179 0.86 -14.77 26.18
N LEU A 180 1.15 -14.56 24.90
CA LEU A 180 0.87 -13.30 24.19
C LEU A 180 -0.64 -13.06 24.08
N VAL A 181 -1.42 -14.11 23.79
CA VAL A 181 -2.89 -14.05 23.83
C VAL A 181 -3.38 -13.71 25.24
N GLY A 182 -2.79 -14.32 26.28
CA GLY A 182 -3.14 -14.10 27.68
C GLY A 182 -2.91 -12.67 28.13
N ASN A 183 -1.85 -12.02 27.65
CA ASN A 183 -1.55 -10.61 27.96
C ASN A 183 -2.64 -9.65 27.47
N TRP A 184 -3.35 -9.98 26.38
CA TRP A 184 -4.50 -9.22 25.85
C TRP A 184 -5.87 -9.62 26.42
N ARG A 185 -5.93 -10.69 27.23
CA ARG A 185 -7.18 -11.09 27.89
C ARG A 185 -7.41 -10.27 29.16
N ALA A 186 -8.65 -10.28 29.64
CA ALA A 186 -9.04 -9.59 30.87
C ALA A 186 -8.09 -9.95 32.04
N GLY A 187 -7.45 -8.94 32.62
CA GLY A 187 -6.46 -9.10 33.71
C GLY A 187 -5.03 -9.38 33.23
N GLY A 188 -4.81 -9.47 31.92
CA GLY A 188 -3.48 -9.53 31.31
C GLY A 188 -2.81 -8.16 31.29
N LYS A 189 -1.48 -8.15 31.28
CA LYS A 189 -0.70 -6.92 31.42
C LYS A 189 -0.98 -5.87 30.33
N TRP A 190 -1.19 -6.29 29.08
CA TRP A 190 -1.47 -5.37 27.97
C TRP A 190 -2.89 -4.82 27.98
N THR A 191 -3.80 -5.41 28.75
CA THR A 191 -5.11 -4.77 29.04
C THR A 191 -5.01 -3.67 30.09
N ALA A 192 -3.99 -3.70 30.95
CA ALA A 192 -3.76 -2.69 31.98
C ALA A 192 -2.84 -1.57 31.47
N ASP A 193 -1.74 -1.95 30.83
CA ASP A 193 -0.81 -1.07 30.12
C ASP A 193 -0.36 -1.79 28.84
N ARG A 194 -0.87 -1.30 27.71
CA ARG A 194 -0.65 -1.88 26.39
C ARG A 194 0.83 -1.93 25.99
N ASN A 195 1.67 -1.08 26.58
CA ASN A 195 3.10 -0.97 26.29
C ASN A 195 3.98 -1.67 27.34
N ASP A 196 3.39 -2.38 28.31
CA ASP A 196 4.15 -3.09 29.35
C ASP A 196 5.11 -4.14 28.73
N GLY A 197 6.41 -3.86 28.86
CA GLY A 197 7.48 -4.72 28.36
C GLY A 197 7.77 -4.56 26.86
N LEU A 198 7.42 -3.41 26.28
CA LEU A 198 7.77 -3.05 24.90
C LEU A 198 8.66 -1.81 24.84
N GLY A 199 9.66 -1.87 23.97
CA GLY A 199 10.42 -0.74 23.46
C GLY A 199 9.79 -0.17 22.19
N VAL A 200 10.22 1.04 21.81
CA VAL A 200 9.75 1.71 20.59
C VAL A 200 10.08 0.89 19.34
N PRO A 201 9.30 1.01 18.25
CA PRO A 201 9.64 0.42 16.97
C PRO A 201 11.06 0.81 16.52
N THR A 202 11.78 -0.09 15.87
CA THR A 202 13.16 0.16 15.39
C THR A 202 13.38 -0.17 13.92
N GLY A 203 12.34 -0.61 13.21
CA GLY A 203 12.37 -0.89 11.77
C GLY A 203 12.96 -2.25 11.43
N GLY A 204 13.40 -2.39 10.18
CA GLY A 204 13.99 -3.62 9.66
C GLY A 204 12.97 -4.65 9.16
N LEU A 205 11.70 -4.27 9.03
CA LEU A 205 10.70 -5.07 8.33
C LEU A 205 10.77 -4.80 6.83
N TYR A 206 10.74 -5.83 6.01
CA TYR A 206 10.44 -5.69 4.58
C TYR A 206 9.34 -6.68 4.18
N GLY A 207 8.71 -6.43 3.04
CA GLY A 207 7.72 -7.35 2.52
C GLY A 207 7.37 -7.13 1.06
N TYR A 208 6.72 -8.14 0.49
CA TYR A 208 6.31 -8.16 -0.91
C TYR A 208 5.04 -8.98 -1.08
N GLY A 209 4.26 -8.65 -2.10
CA GLY A 209 3.07 -9.38 -2.49
C GLY A 209 3.24 -10.11 -3.82
N VAL A 210 2.52 -11.21 -3.98
CA VAL A 210 2.48 -11.97 -5.24
C VAL A 210 1.03 -12.18 -5.65
N LEU A 211 0.63 -11.58 -6.76
CA LEU A 211 -0.65 -11.83 -7.42
C LEU A 211 -0.46 -13.07 -8.28
N ILE A 212 -1.14 -14.17 -7.97
CA ILE A 212 -0.99 -15.44 -8.70
C ILE A 212 -2.32 -15.88 -9.27
N ASN A 213 -2.31 -16.30 -10.53
CA ASN A 213 -3.43 -16.99 -11.16
C ASN A 213 -2.95 -18.37 -11.60
N VAL A 214 -3.35 -19.40 -10.85
CA VAL A 214 -2.88 -20.77 -11.07
C VAL A 214 -3.43 -21.34 -12.38
N ASN A 215 -4.67 -21.00 -12.73
CA ASN A 215 -5.31 -21.48 -13.97
C ASN A 215 -4.63 -20.88 -15.21
N GLU A 216 -4.19 -19.63 -15.13
CA GLU A 216 -3.41 -18.98 -16.18
C GLU A 216 -1.91 -19.32 -16.12
N GLY A 217 -1.42 -19.87 -15.02
CA GLY A 217 0.01 -20.13 -14.82
C GLY A 217 0.84 -18.85 -14.77
N THR A 218 0.27 -17.74 -14.30
CA THR A 218 0.94 -16.43 -14.21
C THR A 218 1.11 -16.00 -12.76
N ASN A 219 2.21 -15.29 -12.46
CA ASN A 219 2.35 -14.53 -11.23
C ASN A 219 2.99 -13.15 -11.48
N ALA A 220 2.64 -12.18 -10.65
CA ALA A 220 3.18 -10.83 -10.68
C ALA A 220 3.57 -10.44 -9.24
N THR A 221 4.85 -10.13 -9.02
CA THR A 221 5.41 -9.81 -7.70
C THR A 221 5.72 -8.33 -7.58
N TYR A 222 5.35 -7.71 -6.46
CA TYR A 222 5.64 -6.31 -6.15
C TYR A 222 6.15 -6.16 -4.72
N ASP A 223 7.05 -5.20 -4.50
CA ASP A 223 7.51 -4.84 -3.16
C ASP A 223 6.49 -3.93 -2.47
N ALA A 224 6.37 -4.07 -1.15
CA ALA A 224 5.66 -3.09 -0.33
C ALA A 224 6.44 -1.79 -0.25
N VAL A 225 5.73 -0.65 -0.18
CA VAL A 225 6.36 0.65 0.06
C VAL A 225 6.73 0.72 1.54
N ALA A 226 8.03 0.81 1.84
CA ALA A 226 8.54 0.86 3.20
C ALA A 226 8.72 2.30 3.68
N LEU A 227 8.05 2.63 4.79
CA LEU A 227 8.22 3.87 5.54
C LEU A 227 9.09 3.58 6.76
N ASP A 228 10.18 4.31 6.85
CA ASP A 228 11.12 4.24 7.97
C ASP A 228 11.04 5.50 8.82
N ASP A 229 11.48 5.41 10.07
CA ASP A 229 11.24 6.42 11.12
C ASP A 229 9.76 6.83 11.25
N PHE A 230 8.83 5.91 10.93
CA PHE A 230 7.40 6.02 11.17
C PHE A 230 7.10 6.40 12.64
N VAL A 231 7.72 5.70 13.59
CA VAL A 231 7.84 6.13 15.00
C VAL A 231 9.32 6.34 15.27
N SER A 232 9.75 7.59 15.42
CA SER A 232 11.17 7.88 15.59
C SER A 232 11.70 7.33 16.92
N SER A 233 12.62 6.37 16.86
CA SER A 233 13.36 5.89 18.04
C SER A 233 14.35 6.90 18.62
N LEU A 234 14.61 7.99 17.88
CA LEU A 234 15.46 9.09 18.29
C LEU A 234 14.68 10.19 19.03
N ASP A 235 13.34 10.14 19.01
CA ASP A 235 12.51 11.00 19.85
C ASP A 235 12.47 10.41 21.26
N LEU A 236 13.03 11.14 22.22
CA LEU A 236 13.05 10.71 23.63
C LEU A 236 11.65 10.66 24.26
N ALA A 237 10.64 11.24 23.61
CA ALA A 237 9.24 11.14 23.99
C ALA A 237 8.50 10.00 23.28
N ALA A 238 9.12 9.32 22.31
CA ALA A 238 8.49 8.22 21.60
C ALA A 238 8.15 7.08 22.55
N VAL A 239 6.96 6.52 22.35
CA VAL A 239 6.46 5.36 23.08
C VAL A 239 6.00 4.31 22.08
N PRO A 240 5.98 3.03 22.45
CA PRO A 240 5.41 2.00 21.58
C PRO A 240 3.95 2.31 21.26
N ILE A 241 3.50 1.89 20.08
CA ILE A 241 2.12 2.01 19.59
C ILE A 241 1.46 0.62 19.56
N HIS A 242 1.59 -0.12 20.66
CA HIS A 242 1.07 -1.49 20.77
C HIS A 242 -0.41 -1.49 21.12
N PHE A 243 -1.26 -1.33 20.11
CA PHE A 243 -2.71 -1.39 20.27
C PHE A 243 -3.22 -2.84 20.27
N ALA A 244 -4.42 -3.01 20.83
CA ALA A 244 -5.07 -4.32 20.89
C ALA A 244 -5.50 -4.80 19.48
N PRO A 245 -5.61 -6.12 19.26
CA PRO A 245 -6.24 -6.63 18.05
C PRO A 245 -7.75 -6.34 18.07
N GLY A 246 -8.36 -6.18 16.89
CA GLY A 246 -9.76 -5.83 16.74
C GLY A 246 -10.06 -4.34 16.90
N THR A 247 -9.02 -3.49 16.94
CA THR A 247 -9.13 -2.04 16.82
C THR A 247 -8.57 -1.57 15.49
N VAL A 248 -9.10 -0.48 14.95
CA VAL A 248 -8.55 0.19 13.75
C VAL A 248 -7.24 0.95 14.02
N ASP A 249 -6.67 0.78 15.21
CA ASP A 249 -5.41 1.37 15.64
C ASP A 249 -4.32 0.28 15.84
N PRO A 250 -3.03 0.61 15.65
CA PRO A 250 -2.57 1.88 15.07
C PRO A 250 -2.94 1.96 13.58
N GLY A 251 -2.84 3.15 12.99
CA GLY A 251 -2.93 3.39 11.56
C GLY A 251 -1.84 4.33 11.08
N LEU A 252 -1.88 4.71 9.79
CA LEU A 252 -0.92 5.67 9.22
C LEU A 252 -0.93 7.05 9.91
N VAL A 253 -2.01 7.35 10.66
CA VAL A 253 -2.14 8.56 11.48
C VAL A 253 -1.18 8.61 12.66
N ASP A 254 -0.71 7.46 13.16
CA ASP A 254 0.17 7.34 14.32
C ASP A 254 1.66 7.60 13.98
N ALA A 255 1.93 8.05 12.76
CA ALA A 255 3.29 8.40 12.35
C ALA A 255 3.81 9.65 13.09
N THR A 256 5.12 9.78 13.14
CA THR A 256 5.80 11.01 13.57
C THR A 256 5.39 12.13 12.62
N PRO A 257 4.96 13.32 13.09
CA PRO A 257 4.41 14.38 12.24
C PRO A 257 5.50 15.23 11.58
N VAL A 258 6.56 14.57 11.09
CA VAL A 258 7.65 15.20 10.37
C VAL A 258 7.98 14.31 9.17
N ALA A 259 8.02 14.89 7.98
CA ALA A 259 8.36 14.18 6.75
C ALA A 259 9.77 14.56 6.29
N GLN A 260 10.46 13.60 5.70
CA GLN A 260 11.70 13.83 4.97
C GLN A 260 11.57 13.29 3.54
N VAL A 261 11.71 14.19 2.57
CA VAL A 261 11.54 13.89 1.15
C VAL A 261 12.79 14.27 0.38
N LEU A 262 13.27 13.35 -0.45
CA LEU A 262 14.25 13.64 -1.47
C LEU A 262 13.56 14.33 -2.64
N ASP A 263 13.85 15.61 -2.84
CA ASP A 263 13.48 16.33 -4.05
C ASP A 263 14.71 16.43 -4.97
N SER A 264 14.54 16.03 -6.22
CA SER A 264 15.57 16.17 -7.26
C SER A 264 15.24 17.26 -8.27
N THR A 265 14.05 17.87 -8.21
CA THR A 265 13.57 18.86 -9.20
C THR A 265 14.15 20.25 -8.98
N THR A 266 14.47 20.61 -7.75
CA THR A 266 15.08 21.90 -7.37
C THR A 266 16.62 21.83 -7.19
N GLY A 267 17.21 20.67 -7.49
CA GLY A 267 18.55 20.24 -7.06
C GLY A 267 18.42 19.02 -6.14
N LEU A 268 19.47 18.22 -5.93
CA LEU A 268 19.41 17.11 -4.95
C LEU A 268 19.34 17.72 -3.54
N GLY A 269 18.11 17.93 -3.05
CA GLY A 269 17.82 18.49 -1.74
C GLY A 269 17.00 17.52 -0.91
N VAL A 270 17.30 17.46 0.38
CA VAL A 270 16.41 16.86 1.37
C VAL A 270 15.49 17.97 1.86
N VAL A 271 14.19 17.81 1.68
CA VAL A 271 13.16 18.67 2.28
C VAL A 271 12.70 17.98 3.56
N THR A 272 12.79 18.69 4.70
CA THR A 272 12.27 18.23 5.98
C THR A 272 11.19 19.20 6.41
N SER A 273 9.98 18.68 6.60
CA SER A 273 8.79 19.49 6.86
C SER A 273 8.04 18.93 8.06
N SER A 274 7.60 19.81 8.96
CA SER A 274 6.77 19.45 10.11
C SER A 274 5.29 19.68 9.79
N PHE A 275 4.44 18.85 10.38
CA PHE A 275 2.99 18.93 10.24
C PHE A 275 2.33 18.89 11.60
N THR A 276 1.04 19.20 11.64
CA THR A 276 0.22 19.03 12.85
C THR A 276 0.00 17.55 13.16
N ASP A 277 -0.27 16.73 12.14
CA ASP A 277 -0.66 15.33 12.29
C ASP A 277 0.29 14.39 11.52
N GLY A 278 0.47 13.18 12.06
CA GLY A 278 1.31 12.13 11.45
C GLY A 278 0.86 11.73 10.04
N ILE A 279 -0.45 11.79 9.78
CA ILE A 279 -1.02 11.45 8.48
C ILE A 279 -0.54 12.39 7.37
N ASP A 280 -0.32 13.67 7.68
CA ASP A 280 0.19 14.64 6.71
C ASP A 280 1.66 14.35 6.38
N ALA A 281 2.44 13.94 7.39
CA ALA A 281 3.82 13.50 7.15
C ALA A 281 3.86 12.26 6.25
N VAL A 282 3.00 11.26 6.50
CA VAL A 282 2.87 10.09 5.62
C VAL A 282 2.43 10.50 4.22
N SER A 283 1.39 11.33 4.11
CA SER A 283 0.90 11.84 2.84
C SER A 283 2.01 12.53 2.05
N ALA A 284 2.80 13.41 2.68
CA ALA A 284 3.89 14.14 2.05
C ALA A 284 4.97 13.21 1.48
N VAL A 285 5.37 12.15 2.21
CA VAL A 285 6.44 11.24 1.75
C VAL A 285 6.03 10.39 0.56
N ILE A 286 4.74 10.12 0.34
CA ILE A 286 4.22 9.43 -0.85
C ILE A 286 3.47 10.37 -1.82
N MET A 287 3.60 11.69 -1.65
CA MET A 287 2.93 12.68 -2.51
C MET A 287 3.64 12.83 -3.85
N HIS A 288 2.87 12.71 -4.93
CA HIS A 288 3.35 12.80 -6.30
C HIS A 288 2.46 13.75 -7.13
N SER A 289 3.08 14.56 -7.98
CA SER A 289 2.41 15.45 -8.92
C SER A 289 1.97 14.70 -10.19
N ALA A 290 2.63 13.60 -10.52
CA ALA A 290 2.24 12.67 -11.57
C ALA A 290 2.85 11.28 -11.35
N ILE A 291 2.20 10.25 -11.90
CA ILE A 291 2.77 8.91 -12.12
C ILE A 291 2.84 8.62 -13.62
N MET A 292 3.81 7.80 -14.02
CA MET A 292 4.06 7.43 -15.41
C MET A 292 4.42 5.95 -15.52
N ASN A 293 3.94 5.30 -16.57
CA ASN A 293 4.34 3.94 -16.93
C ASN A 293 4.04 3.64 -18.40
N ASP A 294 4.51 2.49 -18.85
CA ASP A 294 4.22 1.96 -20.17
C ASP A 294 2.93 1.12 -20.15
N TYR A 295 2.26 1.03 -21.30
CA TYR A 295 1.23 0.04 -21.58
C TYR A 295 1.54 -0.72 -22.87
N VAL A 296 1.22 -2.01 -22.87
CA VAL A 296 1.45 -2.95 -23.96
C VAL A 296 0.19 -3.79 -24.16
N LEU A 297 -0.39 -3.71 -25.35
CA LEU A 297 -1.64 -4.36 -25.77
C LEU A 297 -1.48 -5.13 -27.09
N GLU A 298 -0.23 -5.37 -27.52
CA GLU A 298 0.12 -6.07 -28.76
C GLU A 298 -0.67 -7.39 -28.93
N PRO A 299 -1.63 -7.46 -29.88
CA PRO A 299 -2.50 -8.62 -30.04
C PRO A 299 -1.76 -9.88 -30.47
N THR A 300 -0.66 -9.74 -31.21
CA THR A 300 0.11 -10.89 -31.73
C THR A 300 0.77 -11.74 -30.65
N ILE A 301 0.94 -11.18 -29.44
CA ILE A 301 1.48 -11.87 -28.26
C ILE A 301 0.50 -11.88 -27.08
N ALA A 302 -0.77 -11.56 -27.35
CA ALA A 302 -1.84 -11.43 -26.36
C ALA A 302 -1.37 -10.64 -25.12
N ALA A 303 -0.73 -9.49 -25.36
CA ALA A 303 -0.29 -8.61 -24.29
C ALA A 303 -1.49 -7.86 -23.70
N GLY A 304 -1.46 -7.65 -22.40
CA GLY A 304 -2.38 -6.78 -21.69
C GLY A 304 -1.67 -6.03 -20.58
N THR A 305 -2.20 -4.88 -20.18
CA THR A 305 -1.65 -4.05 -19.12
C THR A 305 -2.77 -3.46 -18.26
N ASP A 306 -2.63 -3.59 -16.94
CA ASP A 306 -3.45 -2.87 -15.96
C ASP A 306 -2.53 -2.08 -15.03
N TRP A 307 -2.96 -0.91 -14.57
CA TRP A 307 -2.25 -0.12 -13.55
C TRP A 307 -3.04 -0.07 -12.26
N VAL A 308 -2.40 -0.47 -11.17
CA VAL A 308 -2.87 -0.24 -9.82
C VAL A 308 -2.46 1.17 -9.38
N VAL A 309 -3.43 1.95 -8.89
CA VAL A 309 -3.22 3.28 -8.31
C VAL A 309 -3.95 3.35 -6.99
N THR A 310 -3.19 3.43 -5.90
CA THR A 310 -3.69 3.40 -4.53
C THR A 310 -3.40 4.72 -3.82
N PHE A 311 -4.40 5.29 -3.13
CA PHE A 311 -4.32 6.51 -2.31
C PHE A 311 -4.47 6.15 -0.81
N PRO A 312 -3.39 5.69 -0.12
CA PRO A 312 -3.52 5.05 1.19
C PRO A 312 -4.05 5.95 2.30
N THR A 313 -3.88 7.27 2.17
CA THR A 313 -4.25 8.24 3.22
C THR A 313 -5.58 8.94 2.94
N LYS A 314 -6.20 8.71 1.77
CA LYS A 314 -7.39 9.44 1.30
C LYS A 314 -8.55 9.44 2.30
N LYS A 315 -8.85 8.28 2.88
CA LYS A 315 -9.87 8.09 3.90
C LYS A 315 -9.83 9.14 5.02
N ASN A 316 -8.62 9.53 5.44
CA ASN A 316 -8.41 10.48 6.54
C ASN A 316 -8.79 11.92 6.18
N TYR A 317 -8.87 12.25 4.89
CA TYR A 317 -9.18 13.59 4.40
C TYR A 317 -10.64 13.75 3.93
N VAL A 318 -11.31 12.63 3.61
CA VAL A 318 -12.63 12.66 2.95
C VAL A 318 -13.78 12.14 3.83
N ASN A 319 -13.48 11.41 4.91
CA ASN A 319 -14.51 10.82 5.78
C ASN A 319 -14.78 11.63 7.04
N GLY A 320 -16.05 11.69 7.44
CA GLY A 320 -16.47 12.27 8.72
C GLY A 320 -16.27 13.79 8.85
N VAL A 321 -15.95 14.46 7.73
CA VAL A 321 -15.71 15.90 7.64
C VAL A 321 -16.86 16.60 6.90
N PRO A 322 -17.19 17.87 7.23
CA PRO A 322 -18.24 18.61 6.54
C PRO A 322 -17.83 19.05 5.13
N THR A 323 -16.52 19.11 4.86
CA THR A 323 -15.89 19.43 3.57
C THR A 323 -14.60 18.64 3.47
N ALA A 324 -14.23 18.20 2.27
CA ALA A 324 -12.97 17.49 2.05
C ALA A 324 -11.78 18.35 2.48
N LEU A 325 -10.78 17.70 3.07
CA LEU A 325 -9.52 18.32 3.45
C LEU A 325 -8.49 18.12 2.33
N GLU A 326 -7.67 19.14 2.08
CA GLU A 326 -6.57 19.00 1.12
C GLU A 326 -5.63 17.86 1.57
N PRO A 327 -5.09 17.04 0.65
CA PRO A 327 -5.01 17.27 -0.79
C PRO A 327 -6.19 16.70 -1.61
N PHE A 328 -7.25 16.21 -0.96
CA PHE A 328 -8.43 15.66 -1.65
C PHE A 328 -9.56 16.70 -1.70
N THR A 329 -10.35 16.65 -2.76
CA THR A 329 -11.34 17.69 -3.08
C THR A 329 -12.79 17.25 -2.89
N GLU A 330 -13.05 15.94 -2.84
CA GLU A 330 -14.41 15.40 -2.69
C GLU A 330 -14.55 14.59 -1.40
N ILE A 331 -15.66 14.79 -0.70
CA ILE A 331 -15.99 13.98 0.49
C ILE A 331 -16.46 12.59 0.06
N TRP A 332 -16.33 11.60 0.95
CA TRP A 332 -16.97 10.31 0.75
C TRP A 332 -18.48 10.43 0.84
N ASP A 333 -19.16 10.07 -0.24
CA ASP A 333 -20.59 9.89 -0.28
C ASP A 333 -20.93 8.41 -0.14
N GLY A 334 -21.43 8.02 1.04
CA GLY A 334 -21.85 6.66 1.33
C GLY A 334 -23.09 6.21 0.55
N ASP A 335 -23.88 7.12 -0.02
CA ASP A 335 -25.05 6.76 -0.84
C ASP A 335 -24.63 6.27 -2.22
N THR A 336 -23.54 6.82 -2.76
CA THR A 336 -22.96 6.44 -4.06
C THR A 336 -21.70 5.58 -3.93
N ALA A 337 -21.16 5.48 -2.72
CA ALA A 337 -19.88 4.88 -2.38
C ALA A 337 -18.72 5.44 -3.22
N THR A 338 -18.59 6.76 -3.28
CA THR A 338 -17.53 7.44 -4.06
C THR A 338 -16.97 8.68 -3.37
N ALA A 339 -15.70 9.00 -3.66
CA ALA A 339 -15.07 10.30 -3.43
C ALA A 339 -14.17 10.64 -4.64
N CYS A 340 -14.71 11.20 -5.71
CA CYS A 340 -14.05 11.24 -7.03
C CYS A 340 -13.00 12.34 -7.18
N GLU A 341 -11.78 11.96 -7.56
CA GLU A 341 -10.73 12.89 -7.93
C GLU A 341 -10.56 12.94 -9.45
N ALA A 342 -10.86 14.09 -10.08
CA ALA A 342 -10.69 14.27 -11.53
C ALA A 342 -9.20 14.34 -11.94
N MET A 343 -8.70 13.46 -12.80
CA MET A 343 -7.27 13.41 -13.13
C MET A 343 -6.95 14.08 -14.46
N GLY A 344 -5.72 14.60 -14.58
CA GLY A 344 -5.16 14.94 -15.89
C GLY A 344 -4.57 13.69 -16.55
N ILE A 345 -4.87 13.43 -17.80
CA ILE A 345 -4.24 12.33 -18.57
C ILE A 345 -3.54 12.91 -19.81
N THR A 346 -2.30 12.48 -20.03
CA THR A 346 -1.59 12.73 -21.29
C THR A 346 -1.05 11.41 -21.85
N TYR A 347 -1.33 11.15 -23.13
CA TYR A 347 -0.86 9.97 -23.85
C TYR A 347 0.32 10.29 -24.74
N TYR A 348 1.24 9.33 -24.86
CA TYR A 348 2.37 9.39 -25.77
C TYR A 348 2.52 8.04 -26.49
N ASP A 349 2.53 8.07 -27.82
CA ASP A 349 2.89 6.89 -28.62
C ASP A 349 4.43 6.71 -28.68
N ARG A 350 4.89 5.59 -29.24
CA ARG A 350 6.32 5.29 -29.40
C ARG A 350 7.05 6.28 -30.32
N GLU A 351 6.31 7.07 -31.10
CA GLU A 351 6.82 8.02 -32.10
C GLU A 351 6.59 9.49 -31.69
N GLU A 352 6.49 9.77 -30.38
CA GLU A 352 6.40 11.10 -29.75
C GLU A 352 5.12 11.92 -30.07
N ARG A 353 4.05 11.30 -30.58
CA ARG A 353 2.78 12.01 -30.75
C ARG A 353 2.05 12.12 -29.42
N THR A 354 1.77 13.37 -29.04
CA THR A 354 0.93 13.69 -27.89
C THR A 354 -0.53 13.75 -28.31
N LEU A 355 -1.38 12.96 -27.65
CA LEU A 355 -2.83 13.16 -27.66
C LEU A 355 -3.25 13.56 -26.24
N SER A 356 -3.88 14.73 -26.12
CA SER A 356 -4.75 15.04 -24.98
C SER A 356 -6.19 14.80 -25.42
N PRO A 357 -7.10 14.31 -24.55
CA PRO A 357 -8.53 14.26 -24.88
C PRO A 357 -8.98 15.63 -25.39
N ASP A 358 -9.63 15.67 -26.56
CA ASP A 358 -10.03 16.91 -27.23
C ASP A 358 -11.02 17.71 -26.34
N PRO A 359 -10.67 18.92 -25.87
CA PRO A 359 -11.57 19.75 -25.06
C PRO A 359 -12.55 20.59 -25.89
N LEU A 360 -12.56 20.49 -27.22
CA LEU A 360 -13.30 21.41 -28.11
C LEU A 360 -14.39 20.69 -28.93
N ASP A 361 -15.60 20.60 -28.37
CA ASP A 361 -16.82 20.33 -29.16
C ASP A 361 -17.58 21.64 -29.48
N PHE A 362 -18.29 21.65 -30.61
CA PHE A 362 -19.03 22.80 -31.10
C PHE A 362 -20.28 23.10 -30.23
N SER A 363 -20.52 24.39 -29.99
CA SER A 363 -21.61 24.86 -29.13
C SER A 363 -23.01 24.70 -29.77
N PRO A 364 -24.05 24.33 -29.00
CA PRO A 364 -24.01 24.01 -27.57
C PRO A 364 -23.42 22.62 -27.35
N ALA A 365 -22.36 22.57 -26.52
CA ALA A 365 -21.75 21.32 -26.12
C ALA A 365 -22.83 20.48 -25.40
N PRO A 366 -23.01 19.19 -25.75
CA PRO A 366 -23.64 18.23 -24.87
C PRO A 366 -22.97 18.31 -23.48
N PRO A 367 -23.63 17.92 -22.37
CA PRO A 367 -22.90 17.65 -21.14
C PRO A 367 -21.75 16.71 -21.51
N GLY A 368 -20.52 17.21 -21.41
CA GLY A 368 -19.35 16.46 -21.87
C GLY A 368 -19.28 15.11 -21.13
N PRO A 369 -18.57 14.11 -21.69
CA PRO A 369 -18.19 12.96 -20.88
C PRO A 369 -17.53 13.47 -19.60
N ALA A 370 -17.94 12.93 -18.45
CA ALA A 370 -17.34 13.30 -17.17
C ALA A 370 -15.82 13.19 -17.30
N ALA A 371 -15.09 14.18 -16.76
CA ALA A 371 -13.63 14.12 -16.73
C ALA A 371 -13.21 12.78 -16.09
N PHE A 372 -12.20 12.14 -16.64
CA PHE A 372 -11.66 10.90 -16.08
C PHE A 372 -11.35 11.12 -14.59
N ALA A 373 -11.82 10.22 -13.73
CA ALA A 373 -11.69 10.37 -12.29
C ALA A 373 -11.39 9.03 -11.60
N LEU A 374 -10.68 9.11 -10.49
CA LEU A 374 -10.42 7.98 -9.60
C LEU A 374 -11.16 8.21 -8.28
N CYS A 375 -12.13 7.35 -7.98
CA CYS A 375 -13.08 7.57 -6.89
C CYS A 375 -12.77 6.82 -5.61
N HIS A 376 -11.97 5.77 -5.70
CA HIS A 376 -11.70 4.84 -4.61
C HIS A 376 -10.27 5.02 -4.10
N GLU A 377 -9.89 4.37 -3.00
CA GLU A 377 -8.49 4.36 -2.58
C GLU A 377 -7.66 3.51 -3.48
N ALA A 378 -8.01 2.24 -3.72
CA ALA A 378 -7.35 1.41 -4.72
C ALA A 378 -8.18 1.38 -6.01
N ASN A 379 -7.55 1.77 -7.12
CA ASN A 379 -8.16 1.84 -8.44
C ASN A 379 -7.33 0.99 -9.40
N VAL A 380 -8.00 0.32 -10.35
CA VAL A 380 -7.33 -0.42 -11.40
C VAL A 380 -7.67 0.20 -12.75
N LEU A 381 -6.70 0.87 -13.34
CA LEU A 381 -6.81 1.41 -14.69
C LEU A 381 -6.50 0.29 -15.68
N THR A 382 -7.43 0.04 -16.58
CA THR A 382 -7.31 -0.96 -17.64
C THR A 382 -7.21 -0.23 -18.98
N PHE A 383 -6.55 -0.82 -19.96
CA PHE A 383 -6.40 -0.21 -21.28
C PHE A 383 -7.07 -1.10 -22.33
N ASN A 384 -8.02 -0.54 -23.09
CA ASN A 384 -8.86 -1.28 -24.04
C ASN A 384 -9.45 -2.58 -23.47
N GLU A 385 -9.87 -2.54 -22.20
CA GLU A 385 -10.47 -3.69 -21.49
C GLU A 385 -9.51 -4.90 -21.39
N SER A 386 -8.19 -4.68 -21.28
CA SER A 386 -7.22 -5.79 -21.22
C SER A 386 -7.39 -6.67 -19.98
N ASP A 387 -7.88 -6.10 -18.88
CA ASP A 387 -8.33 -6.77 -17.66
C ASP A 387 -7.38 -7.86 -17.15
N VAL A 388 -6.07 -7.62 -17.20
CA VAL A 388 -5.09 -8.64 -16.80
C VAL A 388 -5.20 -9.01 -15.33
N LEU A 389 -5.70 -8.11 -14.48
CA LEU A 389 -6.01 -8.37 -13.07
C LEU A 389 -7.48 -8.78 -12.85
N ALA A 390 -8.31 -8.75 -13.89
CA ALA A 390 -9.76 -8.92 -13.84
C ALA A 390 -10.43 -8.07 -12.73
N PRO A 391 -10.12 -6.76 -12.64
CA PRO A 391 -10.63 -5.93 -11.57
C PRO A 391 -12.17 -5.85 -11.60
N SER A 392 -12.79 -5.76 -10.44
CA SER A 392 -14.25 -5.60 -10.40
C SER A 392 -14.68 -4.24 -10.94
N SER A 393 -15.97 -4.14 -11.32
CA SER A 393 -16.57 -2.86 -11.71
C SER A 393 -16.56 -1.81 -10.60
N ARG A 394 -16.28 -2.19 -9.34
CA ARG A 394 -16.19 -1.24 -8.22
C ARG A 394 -14.95 -0.37 -8.36
N VAL A 395 -13.81 -0.94 -8.76
CA VAL A 395 -12.51 -0.25 -8.74
C VAL A 395 -11.90 -0.04 -10.13
N LYS A 396 -12.47 -0.70 -11.14
CA LYS A 396 -12.02 -0.61 -12.53
C LYS A 396 -12.32 0.75 -13.15
N GLN A 397 -11.34 1.30 -13.86
CA GLN A 397 -11.52 2.40 -14.80
C GLN A 397 -10.86 2.01 -16.13
N ASN A 398 -11.61 1.97 -17.23
CA ASN A 398 -11.05 1.63 -18.53
C ASN A 398 -10.69 2.88 -19.34
N LEU A 399 -9.50 2.87 -19.93
CA LEU A 399 -9.01 3.86 -20.87
C LEU A 399 -9.05 3.27 -22.27
N ALA A 400 -9.87 3.89 -23.13
CA ALA A 400 -9.84 3.62 -24.56
C ALA A 400 -8.62 4.33 -25.17
N VAL A 401 -7.68 3.55 -25.69
CA VAL A 401 -6.45 4.04 -26.35
C VAL A 401 -6.42 3.62 -27.81
N ASP A 402 -6.00 4.53 -28.67
CA ASP A 402 -5.94 4.31 -30.12
C ASP A 402 -4.73 3.48 -30.57
N TYR A 403 -3.75 3.30 -29.69
CA TYR A 403 -2.49 2.62 -29.97
C TYR A 403 -2.36 1.37 -29.12
N ASP A 404 -1.76 0.32 -29.67
CA ASP A 404 -1.52 -0.92 -28.94
C ASP A 404 -0.41 -0.78 -27.90
N ASN A 405 0.53 0.16 -28.09
CA ASN A 405 1.67 0.32 -27.18
C ASN A 405 2.06 1.79 -27.03
N GLY A 406 2.43 2.19 -25.82
CA GLY A 406 2.88 3.54 -25.53
C GLY A 406 3.14 3.74 -24.05
N TRP A 407 3.20 5.00 -23.63
CA TRP A 407 3.26 5.36 -22.23
C TRP A 407 2.24 6.44 -21.90
N LEU A 408 1.86 6.50 -20.63
CA LEU A 408 0.88 7.45 -20.11
C LEU A 408 1.48 8.21 -18.93
N GLU A 409 1.11 9.49 -18.82
CA GLU A 409 1.29 10.29 -17.61
C GLU A 409 -0.09 10.57 -17.01
N LEU A 410 -0.28 10.14 -15.76
CA LEU A 410 -1.44 10.47 -14.95
C LEU A 410 -1.04 11.60 -13.98
N GLY A 411 -1.59 12.79 -14.22
CA GLY A 411 -1.31 14.01 -13.47
C GLY A 411 -2.28 14.23 -12.31
N PHE A 412 -1.71 14.58 -11.16
CA PHE A 412 -2.41 14.79 -9.89
C PHE A 412 -2.47 16.25 -9.46
N THR A 413 -1.88 17.19 -10.19
CA THR A 413 -1.94 18.62 -9.83
C THR A 413 -3.33 19.21 -10.08
N GLY A 414 -3.77 20.14 -9.23
CA GLY A 414 -5.05 20.82 -9.36
C GLY A 414 -5.32 21.76 -8.20
N VAL A 415 -6.42 22.52 -8.27
CA VAL A 415 -6.89 23.33 -7.14
C VAL A 415 -7.27 22.41 -5.99
N GLY A 416 -6.82 22.71 -4.76
CA GLY A 416 -7.09 21.90 -3.56
C GLY A 416 -6.23 20.63 -3.45
N ARG A 417 -5.29 20.41 -4.38
CA ARG A 417 -4.39 19.25 -4.40
C ARG A 417 -3.01 19.59 -3.91
N THR A 418 -2.99 20.17 -2.72
CA THR A 418 -1.80 20.64 -2.05
C THR A 418 -1.76 20.15 -0.62
N LEU A 419 -0.56 20.01 -0.07
CA LEU A 419 -0.37 19.82 1.35
C LEU A 419 0.69 20.82 1.78
N THR A 420 0.38 21.64 2.78
CA THR A 420 1.26 22.72 3.23
C THR A 420 1.79 22.41 4.62
N SER A 421 3.11 22.45 4.80
CA SER A 421 3.75 22.24 6.10
C SER A 421 3.67 23.46 7.01
N ASP A 422 4.05 23.28 8.29
CA ASP A 422 4.12 24.37 9.27
C ASP A 422 5.17 25.42 8.90
N GLU A 423 6.22 25.03 8.18
CA GLU A 423 7.25 25.91 7.61
C GLU A 423 6.80 26.61 6.32
N GLY A 424 5.67 26.22 5.75
CA GLY A 424 5.14 26.75 4.50
C GLY A 424 5.64 26.05 3.24
N ASP A 425 6.26 24.87 3.36
CA ASP A 425 6.57 24.03 2.20
C ASP A 425 5.26 23.51 1.58
N VAL A 426 5.08 23.67 0.28
CA VAL A 426 3.87 23.25 -0.44
C VAL A 426 4.17 22.05 -1.32
N TYR A 427 3.62 20.91 -0.96
CA TYR A 427 3.63 19.67 -1.73
C TYR A 427 2.44 19.67 -2.69
N ASN A 428 2.66 19.38 -3.98
CA ASN A 428 1.61 19.45 -5.00
C ASN A 428 1.33 18.06 -5.59
N GLY A 429 0.05 17.66 -5.65
CA GLY A 429 -0.38 16.37 -6.18
C GLY A 429 -1.25 15.57 -5.21
N LEU A 430 -1.16 14.24 -5.27
CA LEU A 430 -1.88 13.32 -4.39
C LEU A 430 -0.93 12.27 -3.77
N PRO A 431 -1.17 11.81 -2.53
CA PRO A 431 -0.45 10.69 -1.91
C PRO A 431 -0.75 9.38 -2.63
N THR A 432 0.21 8.82 -3.38
CA THR A 432 -0.06 7.69 -4.31
C THR A 432 1.03 6.63 -4.27
N VAL A 433 0.61 5.36 -4.24
CA VAL A 433 1.46 4.17 -4.42
C VAL A 433 0.82 3.25 -5.46
N GLY A 434 1.59 2.32 -6.04
CA GLY A 434 1.05 1.38 -7.03
C GLY A 434 2.07 0.97 -8.08
N PHE A 435 1.59 0.21 -9.06
CA PHE A 435 2.43 -0.38 -10.11
C PHE A 435 1.61 -0.71 -11.35
N ALA A 436 2.28 -0.97 -12.47
CA ALA A 436 1.67 -1.60 -13.65
C ALA A 436 1.91 -3.11 -13.63
N VAL A 437 0.92 -3.89 -14.07
CA VAL A 437 1.02 -5.33 -14.33
C VAL A 437 0.89 -5.54 -15.83
N GLN A 438 1.84 -6.25 -16.42
CA GLN A 438 1.81 -6.64 -17.82
C GLN A 438 1.72 -8.16 -17.89
N LYS A 439 0.77 -8.69 -18.65
CA LYS A 439 0.65 -10.12 -18.94
C LYS A 439 0.82 -10.38 -20.43
N TYR A 440 1.38 -11.54 -20.77
CA TYR A 440 1.53 -12.06 -22.13
C TYR A 440 1.00 -13.50 -22.13
N VAL A 441 -0.22 -13.71 -22.59
CA VAL A 441 -0.92 -15.01 -22.47
C VAL A 441 -0.87 -15.76 -23.81
N ASN A 442 0.27 -16.38 -24.11
CA ASN A 442 0.53 -17.01 -25.42
C ASN A 442 0.04 -18.47 -25.55
N GLY A 443 -0.93 -18.89 -24.73
CA GLY A 443 -1.52 -20.22 -24.82
C GLY A 443 -0.56 -21.33 -24.39
N THR A 444 -0.43 -22.37 -25.21
CA THR A 444 0.26 -23.62 -24.84
C THR A 444 1.26 -24.04 -25.91
N LEU A 445 2.49 -24.33 -25.50
CA LEU A 445 3.54 -24.91 -26.33
C LEU A 445 3.24 -26.38 -26.65
N ASP A 446 3.99 -26.93 -27.62
CA ASP A 446 4.01 -28.35 -27.90
C ASP A 446 4.28 -29.13 -26.60
N ASN A 447 3.44 -30.14 -26.33
CA ASN A 447 3.39 -30.97 -25.11
C ASN A 447 2.57 -30.42 -23.92
N GLY A 448 1.76 -29.37 -24.09
CA GLY A 448 0.80 -28.96 -23.06
C GLY A 448 1.35 -27.99 -22.00
N VAL A 449 2.52 -27.39 -22.25
CA VAL A 449 3.16 -26.42 -21.34
C VAL A 449 2.63 -25.02 -21.61
N LEU A 450 2.09 -24.33 -20.60
CA LEU A 450 1.65 -22.94 -20.74
C LEU A 450 2.85 -22.02 -21.04
N SER A 451 2.67 -21.10 -22.00
CA SER A 451 3.66 -20.07 -22.35
C SER A 451 3.17 -18.68 -21.97
N ASN A 452 2.74 -18.54 -20.72
CA ASN A 452 2.23 -17.29 -20.18
C ASN A 452 3.31 -16.62 -19.33
N TYR A 453 3.38 -15.29 -19.42
CA TYR A 453 4.33 -14.48 -18.67
C TYR A 453 3.59 -13.33 -18.03
N ALA A 454 4.05 -12.92 -16.86
CA ALA A 454 3.54 -11.75 -16.17
C ALA A 454 4.69 -11.03 -15.48
N GLY A 455 4.60 -9.71 -15.41
CA GLY A 455 5.61 -8.86 -14.80
C GLY A 455 4.98 -7.63 -14.18
N VAL A 456 5.64 -7.12 -13.12
CA VAL A 456 5.30 -5.85 -12.49
C VAL A 456 6.33 -4.81 -12.88
N VAL A 457 5.85 -3.61 -13.16
CA VAL A 457 6.68 -2.44 -13.40
C VAL A 457 6.22 -1.34 -12.45
N GLN A 458 7.06 -0.98 -11.47
CA GLN A 458 6.79 0.12 -10.54
C GLN A 458 6.52 1.43 -11.29
N HIS A 459 5.58 2.24 -10.83
CA HIS A 459 5.32 3.55 -11.42
C HIS A 459 6.53 4.48 -11.30
N LYS A 460 6.70 5.37 -12.27
CA LYS A 460 7.72 6.41 -12.27
C LYS A 460 7.04 7.68 -11.81
N ASN A 461 7.56 8.29 -10.75
CA ASN A 461 6.83 9.35 -10.06
C ASN A 461 7.53 10.70 -10.25
N ARG A 462 6.74 11.76 -10.38
CA ARG A 462 7.22 13.14 -10.34
C ARG A 462 6.79 13.78 -9.03
N ARG A 463 7.69 14.52 -8.40
CA ARG A 463 7.38 15.37 -7.24
C ARG A 463 7.39 16.83 -7.66
N LEU A 464 6.61 17.65 -6.94
CA LEU A 464 6.61 19.09 -7.08
C LEU A 464 6.42 19.70 -5.69
N ILE A 465 7.52 20.19 -5.12
CA ILE A 465 7.56 20.83 -3.81
C ILE A 465 8.02 22.27 -4.01
N THR A 466 7.25 23.22 -3.50
CA THR A 466 7.67 24.63 -3.42
C THR A 466 8.08 24.92 -2.00
N SER A 467 9.36 25.23 -1.77
CA SER A 467 9.84 25.52 -0.43
C SER A 467 9.21 26.79 0.15
N GLY A 468 8.97 26.77 1.46
CA GLY A 468 8.54 27.93 2.22
C GLY A 468 9.57 29.07 2.24
N PRO A 469 9.14 30.31 2.56
CA PRO A 469 9.98 31.51 2.59
C PRO A 469 11.02 31.58 3.73
#